data_AF-A0A373NCC3-F1
#
_entry.id   AF-A0A373NCC3-F1
#
_cell.length_a   1.000
_cell.length_b   1.000
_cell.length_c   1.000
_cell.angle_alpha   90.00
_cell.angle_beta   90.00
_cell.angle_gamma   90.00
#
_symmetry.space_group_name_H-M   'P 1'
#
loop_
_entity.id
_entity.type
_entity.pdbx_description
1 polymer ?
#
loop_
_entity_poly.entity_id
_entity_poly.type
_entity_poly.pdbx_seq_one_letter_code
_entity_poly.pdbx_strand_id
1 'polypeptide(L)'
;MDFDRNSMTVPVQSSDYTNKFLQKDSNPTTMEVVTQTNAVKSPTDSPATTKLVYTVEEIARMLAISLRSAYNLCNSTTEFRVLRVGGSIRVPKDSFDAWLYRAA
;
A
#
# COMPACT_ATOMS: atom_id res chain seq x y z
N MET A 1 26.16 43.66 30.72
CA MET A 1 25.89 42.25 30.36
C MET A 1 24.69 42.28 29.45
N ASP A 2 24.98 42.63 28.21
CA ASP A 2 24.04 43.03 27.17
C ASP A 2 23.71 41.80 26.33
N PHE A 3 22.43 41.44 26.30
CA PHE A 3 21.94 40.34 25.49
C PHE A 3 21.53 40.88 24.12
N ASP A 4 22.46 40.85 23.17
CA ASP A 4 22.21 41.15 21.76
C ASP A 4 21.19 40.18 21.17
N ARG A 5 19.98 40.71 20.96
CA ARG A 5 18.85 40.04 20.33
C ARG A 5 18.93 40.26 18.82
N ASN A 6 19.80 39.54 18.12
CA ASN A 6 19.84 39.58 16.66
C ASN A 6 18.70 38.73 16.06
N SER A 7 17.53 39.36 15.92
CA SER A 7 16.35 38.83 15.21
C SER A 7 16.64 38.71 13.72
N MET A 8 17.10 37.54 13.27
CA MET A 8 17.30 37.26 11.85
C MET A 8 15.95 36.92 11.20
N THR A 9 15.20 37.95 10.80
CA THR A 9 13.99 37.77 9.98
C THR A 9 14.42 37.44 8.55
N VAL A 10 14.34 36.18 8.15
CA VAL A 10 14.62 35.76 6.78
C VAL A 10 13.34 35.93 5.96
N PRO A 11 13.31 36.74 4.90
CA PRO A 11 12.17 36.79 4.01
C PRO A 11 12.07 35.46 3.25
N VAL A 12 10.97 34.73 3.46
CA VAL A 12 10.57 33.59 2.62
C VAL A 12 10.39 34.12 1.20
N GLN A 13 11.34 33.84 0.32
CA GLN A 13 11.17 34.03 -1.11
C GLN A 13 10.29 32.89 -1.63
N SER A 14 9.01 33.18 -1.84
CA SER A 14 8.11 32.32 -2.59
C SER A 14 8.61 32.26 -4.03
N SER A 15 9.23 31.15 -4.42
CA SER A 15 9.61 30.90 -5.81
C SER A 15 8.35 30.87 -6.67
N ASP A 16 8.24 31.82 -7.59
CA ASP A 16 7.23 31.83 -8.66
C ASP A 16 7.48 30.66 -9.63
N TYR A 17 7.03 29.46 -9.23
CA TYR A 17 6.93 28.34 -10.15
C TYR A 17 5.80 28.62 -11.12
N THR A 18 6.20 29.11 -12.28
CA THR A 18 5.38 29.46 -13.42
C THR A 18 4.28 28.41 -13.68
N ASN A 19 3.03 28.80 -13.42
CA ASN A 19 1.84 28.06 -13.87
C ASN A 19 1.74 28.17 -15.39
N LYS A 20 2.33 27.21 -16.12
CA LYS A 20 2.05 27.01 -17.54
C LYS A 20 0.81 26.13 -17.62
N PHE A 21 -0.34 26.68 -18.01
CA PHE A 21 -1.49 25.86 -18.40
C PHE A 21 -1.08 25.03 -19.62
N LEU A 22 -0.90 23.73 -19.43
CA LEU A 22 -0.70 22.79 -20.53
C LEU A 22 -1.99 22.73 -21.34
N GLN A 23 -1.99 23.40 -22.49
CA GLN A 23 -3.01 23.27 -23.51
C GLN A 23 -3.04 21.79 -23.93
N LYS A 24 -4.13 21.10 -23.61
CA LYS A 24 -4.41 19.78 -24.18
C LYS A 24 -5.23 20.02 -25.43
N ASP A 25 -4.56 19.89 -26.57
CA ASP A 25 -5.22 19.82 -27.87
C ASP A 25 -6.17 18.62 -27.89
N SER A 26 -7.46 18.92 -28.07
CA SER A 26 -8.51 17.93 -28.27
C SER A 26 -8.35 17.34 -29.67
N ASN A 27 -7.81 16.13 -29.79
CA ASN A 27 -7.95 15.34 -31.01
C ASN A 27 -8.88 14.14 -30.76
N PRO A 28 -10.05 14.05 -31.42
CA PRO A 28 -10.86 12.84 -31.39
C PRO A 28 -10.22 11.77 -32.29
N THR A 29 -9.35 10.95 -31.73
CA THR A 29 -8.82 9.78 -32.44
C THR A 29 -9.82 8.63 -32.33
N THR A 30 -10.58 8.41 -33.41
CA THR A 30 -11.30 7.17 -33.70
C THR A 30 -10.35 5.98 -33.55
N MET A 31 -10.62 5.09 -32.60
CA MET A 31 -9.91 3.82 -32.44
C MET A 31 -10.86 2.69 -32.83
N GLU A 32 -10.84 2.29 -34.11
CA GLU A 32 -11.40 1.01 -34.52
C GLU A 32 -10.30 -0.07 -34.57
N VAL A 33 -10.72 -1.30 -34.22
CA VAL A 33 -10.09 -2.60 -34.50
C VAL A 33 -9.09 -3.16 -33.46
N VAL A 34 -9.66 -3.96 -32.54
CA VAL A 34 -9.42 -5.40 -32.32
C VAL A 34 -7.98 -5.93 -32.49
N THR A 35 -7.42 -6.48 -31.40
CA THR A 35 -6.84 -7.84 -31.43
C THR A 35 -6.75 -8.46 -30.04
N GLN A 36 -7.01 -9.76 -30.03
CA GLN A 36 -7.14 -10.67 -28.90
C GLN A 36 -5.81 -10.94 -28.18
N THR A 37 -5.94 -11.56 -27.00
CA THR A 37 -4.96 -12.34 -26.23
C THR A 37 -4.24 -11.64 -25.07
N ASN A 38 -4.90 -11.69 -23.90
CA ASN A 38 -4.18 -11.91 -22.65
C ASN A 38 -4.86 -13.09 -21.96
N ALA A 39 -4.11 -14.18 -21.81
CA ALA A 39 -4.54 -15.36 -21.07
C ALA A 39 -5.07 -14.92 -19.72
N VAL A 40 -6.38 -15.05 -19.54
CA VAL A 40 -7.06 -14.98 -18.26
C VAL A 40 -6.47 -16.12 -17.44
N LYS A 41 -5.46 -15.82 -16.63
CA LYS A 41 -5.14 -16.68 -15.49
C LYS A 41 -6.33 -16.52 -14.57
N SER A 42 -7.22 -17.50 -14.63
CA SER A 42 -8.23 -17.71 -13.59
C SER A 42 -7.53 -17.56 -12.23
N PRO A 43 -8.15 -16.88 -11.24
CA PRO A 43 -7.65 -16.95 -9.89
C PRO A 43 -7.63 -18.42 -9.54
N THR A 44 -6.43 -18.99 -9.46
CA THR A 44 -6.25 -20.38 -9.06
C THR A 44 -6.49 -20.39 -7.55
N ASP A 45 -7.76 -20.35 -7.19
CA ASP A 45 -8.27 -20.72 -5.88
C ASP A 45 -8.16 -22.25 -5.79
N SER A 46 -6.93 -22.77 -5.80
CA SER A 46 -6.69 -24.17 -5.49
C SER A 46 -6.92 -24.36 -3.99
N PRO A 47 -7.95 -25.11 -3.58
CA PRO A 47 -8.19 -25.36 -2.18
C PRO A 47 -7.22 -26.42 -1.67
N ALA A 48 -6.86 -26.28 -0.39
CA ALA A 48 -6.26 -27.31 0.45
C ALA A 48 -4.81 -27.76 0.16
N THR A 49 -3.87 -26.80 0.09
CA THR A 49 -2.60 -27.03 0.80
C THR A 49 -2.79 -26.45 2.20
N THR A 50 -2.54 -27.23 3.26
CA THR A 50 -2.54 -26.75 4.65
C THR A 50 -1.37 -25.78 4.85
N LYS A 51 -1.47 -24.59 4.26
CA LYS A 51 -0.52 -23.49 4.47
C LYS A 51 -0.53 -23.22 5.97
N LEU A 52 0.63 -23.19 6.60
CA LEU A 52 0.77 -22.87 8.04
C LEU A 52 0.89 -21.35 8.28
N VAL A 53 1.02 -20.58 7.20
CA VAL A 53 1.34 -19.16 7.23
C VAL A 53 0.52 -18.45 6.17
N TYR A 54 -0.01 -17.28 6.52
CA TYR A 54 -0.64 -16.32 5.61
C TYR A 54 0.36 -15.34 5.03
N THR A 55 0.14 -14.94 3.78
CA THR A 55 0.77 -13.75 3.20
C THR A 55 -0.03 -12.49 3.54
N VAL A 56 0.59 -11.32 3.38
CA VAL A 56 -0.08 -10.03 3.59
C VAL A 56 -1.26 -9.83 2.62
N GLU A 57 -1.16 -10.38 1.41
CA GLU A 57 -2.24 -10.35 0.41
C GLU A 57 -3.44 -11.22 0.82
N GLU A 58 -3.18 -12.37 1.44
CA GLU A 58 -4.23 -13.22 1.99
C GLU A 58 -4.93 -12.52 3.16
N ILE A 59 -4.18 -11.86 4.05
CA ILE A 59 -4.73 -11.06 5.17
C ILE A 59 -5.56 -9.89 4.66
N ALA A 60 -5.08 -9.16 3.65
CA ALA A 60 -5.81 -8.05 3.06
C ALA A 60 -7.18 -8.48 2.54
N ARG A 61 -7.24 -9.66 1.88
CA ARG A 61 -8.50 -10.25 1.41
C ARG A 61 -9.40 -10.69 2.57
N MET A 62 -8.84 -11.37 3.58
CA MET A 62 -9.62 -11.86 4.73
C MET A 62 -10.24 -10.72 5.55
N LEU A 63 -9.51 -9.61 5.73
CA LEU A 63 -10.00 -8.44 6.47
C LEU A 63 -10.77 -7.44 5.59
N ALA A 64 -10.87 -7.68 4.28
CA ALA A 64 -11.44 -6.75 3.32
C ALA A 64 -10.84 -5.33 3.39
N ILE A 65 -9.52 -5.23 3.62
CA ILE A 65 -8.79 -3.96 3.70
C ILE A 65 -7.83 -3.79 2.52
N SER A 66 -7.37 -2.55 2.31
CA SER A 66 -6.33 -2.28 1.31
C SER A 66 -5.04 -3.04 1.63
N LEU A 67 -4.30 -3.43 0.58
CA LEU A 67 -3.00 -4.08 0.74
C LEU A 67 -2.03 -3.22 1.57
N ARG A 68 -2.05 -1.90 1.38
CA ARG A 68 -1.20 -0.96 2.14
C ARG A 68 -1.56 -0.98 3.63
N SER A 69 -2.85 -1.01 3.95
CA SER A 69 -3.34 -1.13 5.33
C SER A 69 -2.91 -2.46 5.95
N ALA A 70 -2.98 -3.57 5.21
CA ALA A 70 -2.52 -4.86 5.69
C ALA A 70 -1.00 -4.88 5.97
N TYR A 71 -0.19 -4.25 5.13
CA TYR A 71 1.24 -4.06 5.42
C TYR A 71 1.48 -3.21 6.67
N ASN A 72 0.74 -2.11 6.83
CA ASN A 72 0.86 -1.27 8.03
C ASN A 72 0.49 -2.07 9.28
N LEU A 73 -0.64 -2.78 9.25
CA LEU A 73 -1.10 -3.66 10.33
C LEU A 73 -0.02 -4.68 10.71
N CYS A 74 0.51 -5.43 9.74
CA CYS A 74 1.54 -6.45 10.00
C CYS A 74 2.87 -5.85 10.49
N ASN A 75 3.12 -4.57 10.28
CA ASN A 75 4.35 -3.90 10.71
C ASN A 75 4.24 -3.25 12.08
N SER A 76 3.03 -2.86 12.51
CA SER A 76 2.79 -2.19 13.78
C SER A 76 2.13 -3.06 14.85
N THR A 77 1.58 -4.21 14.47
CA THR A 77 0.83 -5.09 15.38
C THR A 77 1.76 -5.78 16.39
N THR A 78 1.32 -5.82 17.64
CA THR A 78 1.87 -6.68 18.69
C THR A 78 0.91 -7.80 19.09
N GLU A 79 -0.27 -7.84 18.47
CA GLU A 79 -1.38 -8.72 18.86
C GLU A 79 -1.26 -10.14 18.31
N PHE A 80 -0.46 -10.32 17.24
CA PHE A 80 -0.18 -11.62 16.64
C PHE A 80 1.27 -11.70 16.13
N ARG A 81 1.76 -12.92 15.96
CA ARG A 81 3.14 -13.19 15.52
C ARG A 81 3.32 -12.80 14.05
N VAL A 82 4.43 -12.13 13.76
CA VAL A 82 4.83 -11.78 12.40
C VAL A 82 6.26 -12.25 12.16
N LEU A 83 6.45 -13.02 11.10
CA LEU A 83 7.76 -13.52 10.66
C LEU A 83 8.20 -12.72 9.44
N ARG A 84 9.42 -12.20 9.48
CA ARG A 84 10.05 -11.52 8.35
C ARG A 84 11.18 -12.39 7.81
N VAL A 85 11.10 -12.70 6.52
CA VAL A 85 12.12 -13.47 5.80
C VAL A 85 12.55 -12.64 4.60
N GLY A 86 13.70 -11.98 4.72
CA GLY A 86 14.13 -10.96 3.75
C GLY A 86 13.11 -9.82 3.65
N GLY A 87 12.69 -9.50 2.42
CA GLY A 87 11.65 -8.49 2.14
C GLY A 87 10.21 -9.01 2.25
N SER A 88 10.01 -10.26 2.64
CA SER A 88 8.71 -10.92 2.71
C SER A 88 8.20 -11.01 4.15
N ILE A 89 6.92 -10.72 4.33
CA ILE A 89 6.20 -10.90 5.60
C ILE A 89 5.37 -12.19 5.54
N ARG A 90 5.39 -12.94 6.65
CA ARG A 90 4.78 -14.24 6.84
C ARG A 90 4.09 -14.27 8.20
N VAL A 91 2.79 -14.50 8.23
CA VAL A 91 2.02 -14.48 9.48
C VAL A 91 1.51 -15.89 9.80
N PRO A 92 1.90 -16.51 10.90
CA PRO A 92 1.40 -17.84 11.29
C PRO A 92 -0.12 -17.84 11.46
N LYS A 93 -0.80 -18.87 10.91
CA LYS A 93 -2.26 -18.93 10.90
C LYS A 93 -2.84 -19.00 12.31
N ASP A 94 -2.27 -19.86 13.15
CA ASP A 94 -2.65 -20.04 14.55
C ASP A 94 -2.72 -18.72 15.31
N SER A 95 -1.68 -17.89 15.16
CA SER A 95 -1.60 -16.60 15.86
C SER A 95 -2.57 -15.57 15.30
N PHE A 96 -2.78 -15.54 13.98
CA PHE A 96 -3.69 -14.60 13.35
C PHE A 96 -5.16 -14.97 13.61
N ASP A 97 -5.51 -16.24 13.51
CA ASP A 97 -6.87 -16.72 13.75
C ASP A 97 -7.24 -16.52 15.23
N ALA A 98 -6.33 -16.82 16.17
CA ALA A 98 -6.55 -16.54 17.59
C ALA A 98 -6.79 -15.05 17.90
N TRP A 99 -6.14 -14.16 17.14
CA TRP A 99 -6.40 -12.72 17.21
C TRP A 99 -7.77 -12.37 16.62
N LEU A 100 -8.12 -12.94 15.46
CA LEU A 100 -9.40 -12.70 14.79
C LEU A 100 -10.60 -13.11 15.67
N TYR A 101 -10.52 -14.29 16.30
CA TYR A 101 -11.56 -14.78 17.21
C TYR A 101 -11.66 -13.98 18.52
N ARG A 102 -10.62 -13.25 18.92
CA ARG A 102 -10.66 -12.34 20.08
C ARG A 102 -11.25 -10.98 19.73
N ALA A 103 -11.01 -10.53 18.49
CA ALA A 103 -11.45 -9.22 18.01
C ALA A 103 -12.92 -9.20 17.55
N ALA A 104 -13.50 -10.36 17.25
CA ALA A 104 -14.92 -10.55 16.92
C ALA A 104 -15.78 -10.70 18.18
#